data_AF-A0A1A9WF93-F1
#
_entry.id   AF-A0A1A9WF93-F1
#
_cell.length_a   1.000
_cell.length_b   1.000
_cell.length_c   1.000
_cell.angle_alpha   90.00
_cell.angle_beta   90.00
_cell.angle_gamma   90.00
#
_symmetry.space_group_name_H-M   'P 1'
#
loop_
_entity.id
_entity.type
_entity.pdbx_description
1 polymer ?
#
loop_
_entity_poly.entity_id
_entity_poly.type
_entity_poly.pdbx_seq_one_letter_code
_entity_poly.pdbx_strand_id
1 'polypeptide(L)'
;MKIFLNLLIIVLILAVGIRADLRYRGNAVHPATSEPVCGYVNSQGERVFLKYFPLSKKGEDYVDFESSGKCVKRAYCTENYETKVENCSDYNVHCENLSHYHGVFPACCTKC
;
A
#
# COMPACT_ATOMS: atom_id res chain seq x y z
N MET A 1 29.59 67.84 -14.52
CA MET A 1 28.24 67.40 -14.93
C MET A 1 28.05 65.89 -15.14
N LYS A 2 29.08 65.02 -15.06
CA LYS A 2 28.90 63.55 -15.22
C LYS A 2 28.36 62.81 -13.99
N ILE A 3 28.59 63.35 -12.78
CA ILE A 3 28.20 62.71 -11.51
C ILE A 3 26.67 62.69 -11.33
N PHE A 4 25.98 63.76 -11.72
CA PHE A 4 24.53 63.87 -11.62
C PHE A 4 23.79 62.89 -12.55
N LEU A 5 24.36 62.59 -13.73
CA LEU A 5 23.76 61.64 -14.67
C LEU A 5 23.81 60.20 -14.14
N ASN A 6 24.93 59.81 -13.50
CA ASN A 6 25.05 58.49 -12.87
C ASN A 6 24.12 58.33 -11.65
N LEU A 7 23.95 59.38 -10.83
CA LEU A 7 23.02 59.32 -9.71
C LEU A 7 21.56 59.16 -10.20
N LEU A 8 21.18 59.86 -11.26
CA LEU A 8 19.84 59.80 -11.84
C LEU A 8 19.51 58.38 -12.38
N ILE A 9 20.50 57.72 -13.02
CA ILE A 9 20.35 56.36 -13.55
C ILE A 9 20.16 55.34 -12.40
N ILE A 10 20.93 55.46 -11.32
CA ILE A 10 20.81 54.54 -10.16
C ILE A 10 19.44 54.70 -9.48
N VAL A 11 18.95 55.94 -9.34
CA VAL A 11 17.62 56.20 -8.77
C VAL A 11 16.50 55.63 -9.66
N LEU A 12 16.63 55.72 -10.98
CA LEU A 12 15.66 55.12 -11.91
C LEU A 12 15.66 53.59 -11.84
N ILE A 13 16.82 52.94 -11.74
CA ILE A 13 16.90 51.47 -11.62
C ILE A 13 16.26 50.97 -10.31
N LEU A 14 16.43 51.71 -9.20
CA LEU A 14 15.81 51.38 -7.92
C LEU A 14 14.30 51.70 -7.88
N ALA A 15 13.85 52.70 -8.63
CA ALA A 15 12.43 53.10 -8.69
C ALA A 15 11.59 52.16 -9.57
N VAL A 16 12.18 51.51 -10.59
CA VAL A 16 11.55 50.43 -11.36
C VAL A 16 11.66 49.13 -10.55
N GLY A 17 11.05 49.14 -9.36
CA GLY A 17 10.86 47.95 -8.54
C GLY A 17 10.18 46.88 -9.37
N ILE A 18 10.94 45.87 -9.77
CA ILE A 18 10.44 44.67 -10.40
C ILE A 18 9.55 43.98 -9.37
N ARG A 19 8.24 44.25 -9.42
CA ARG A 19 7.24 43.40 -8.78
C ARG A 19 7.17 42.10 -9.58
N ALA A 20 8.14 41.22 -9.36
CA ALA A 20 8.03 39.84 -9.78
C ALA A 20 6.96 39.20 -8.88
N ASP A 21 5.71 39.25 -9.33
CA ASP A 21 4.61 38.46 -8.79
C ASP A 21 4.91 36.99 -9.10
N LEU A 22 5.73 36.34 -8.26
CA LEU A 22 5.93 34.90 -8.25
C LEU A 22 4.70 34.23 -7.61
N ARG A 23 3.52 34.36 -8.23
CA ARG A 23 2.43 33.40 -8.05
C ARG A 23 2.79 32.12 -8.79
N TYR A 24 3.81 31.42 -8.30
CA TYR A 24 4.01 30.03 -8.62
C TYR A 24 2.88 29.24 -7.93
N ARG A 25 1.76 29.07 -8.64
CA ARG A 25 0.79 28.01 -8.34
C ARG A 25 1.39 26.68 -8.78
N GLY A 26 2.41 26.24 -8.04
CA GLY A 26 2.85 24.86 -8.11
C GLY A 26 1.71 24.00 -7.58
N ASN A 27 0.95 23.38 -8.48
CA ASN A 27 0.21 22.19 -8.10
C ASN A 27 1.26 21.20 -7.64
N ALA A 28 1.32 20.92 -6.34
CA ALA A 28 2.18 19.87 -5.81
C ALA A 28 1.73 18.55 -6.46
N VAL A 29 2.41 18.15 -7.53
CA VAL A 29 2.32 16.79 -8.05
C VAL A 29 3.06 15.94 -7.04
N HIS A 30 2.34 15.46 -6.04
CA HIS A 30 2.86 14.37 -5.22
C HIS A 30 3.12 13.21 -6.19
N PRO A 31 4.34 12.65 -6.23
CA PRO A 31 4.52 11.38 -6.92
C PRO A 31 3.50 10.42 -6.32
N ALA A 32 2.67 9.82 -7.18
CA ALA A 32 1.71 8.81 -6.77
C ALA A 32 2.50 7.60 -6.26
N THR A 33 2.91 7.63 -4.99
CA THR A 33 3.46 6.46 -4.32
C THR A 33 2.29 5.52 -4.10
N SER A 34 2.21 4.45 -4.90
CA SER A 34 1.25 3.37 -4.67
C SER A 34 1.44 2.83 -3.25
N GLU A 35 0.34 2.61 -2.53
CA GLU A 35 0.39 1.92 -1.25
C GLU A 35 1.10 0.57 -1.44
N PRO A 36 2.09 0.23 -0.60
CA PRO A 36 2.74 -1.08 -0.67
C PRO A 36 1.73 -2.21 -0.43
N VAL A 37 1.82 -3.25 -1.25
CA VAL A 37 0.95 -4.43 -1.22
C VAL A 37 1.77 -5.70 -1.26
N CYS A 38 1.26 -6.76 -0.63
CA CYS A 38 1.80 -8.10 -0.74
C CYS A 38 1.28 -8.78 -2.01
N GLY A 39 2.14 -9.55 -2.68
CA GLY A 39 1.75 -10.35 -3.85
C GLY A 39 1.66 -11.83 -3.49
N TYR A 40 0.60 -12.49 -3.95
CA TYR A 40 0.40 -13.93 -3.82
C TYR A 40 -0.06 -14.53 -5.16
N VAL A 41 0.32 -15.78 -5.47
CA VAL A 41 -0.18 -16.51 -6.64
C VAL A 41 -1.00 -17.69 -6.13
N ASN A 42 -2.29 -17.70 -6.45
CA ASN A 42 -3.21 -18.75 -5.97
C ASN A 42 -3.02 -20.07 -6.74
N SER A 43 -3.77 -21.10 -6.33
CA SER A 43 -3.69 -22.43 -6.94
C SER A 43 -4.17 -22.46 -8.40
N GLN A 44 -4.90 -21.44 -8.85
CA GLN A 44 -5.34 -21.24 -10.23
C GLN A 44 -4.31 -20.48 -11.07
N GLY A 45 -3.19 -20.02 -10.48
CA GLY A 45 -2.17 -19.23 -11.17
C GLY A 45 -2.50 -17.73 -11.27
N GLU A 46 -3.54 -17.27 -10.59
CA GLU A 46 -3.93 -15.87 -10.56
C GLU A 46 -3.13 -15.10 -9.50
N ARG A 47 -2.75 -13.86 -9.84
CA ARG A 47 -2.08 -12.98 -8.89
C ARG A 47 -3.09 -12.24 -8.03
N VAL A 48 -2.97 -12.41 -6.73
CA VAL A 48 -3.76 -11.71 -5.71
C VAL A 48 -2.87 -10.68 -5.01
N PHE A 49 -3.41 -9.48 -4.80
CA PHE A 49 -2.76 -8.43 -4.04
C PHE A 49 -3.43 -8.30 -2.68
N LEU A 50 -2.64 -8.35 -1.61
CA LEU A 50 -3.13 -8.30 -0.23
C LEU A 50 -2.61 -7.04 0.45
N LYS A 51 -3.46 -6.39 1.24
CA LYS A 51 -3.09 -5.20 2.01
C LYS A 51 -2.71 -5.56 3.43
N TYR A 52 -1.87 -4.74 4.04
CA TYR A 52 -1.76 -4.66 5.49
C TYR A 52 -2.49 -3.41 5.98
N PHE A 53 -3.33 -3.55 7.00
CA PHE A 53 -4.10 -2.46 7.59
C PHE A 53 -3.45 -2.00 8.91
N PRO A 54 -2.69 -0.86 8.91
CA PRO A 54 -1.90 -0.47 10.07
C PRO A 54 -2.74 -0.12 11.31
N LEU A 55 -3.92 0.46 11.10
CA LEU A 55 -4.81 0.87 12.20
C LEU A 55 -5.34 -0.32 13.01
N SER A 56 -5.63 -1.44 12.34
CA SER A 56 -6.11 -2.67 12.98
C SER A 56 -5.00 -3.66 13.28
N LYS A 57 -3.76 -3.38 12.83
CA LYS A 57 -2.60 -4.30 12.87
C LYS A 57 -2.92 -5.68 12.29
N LYS A 58 -3.63 -5.69 11.16
CA LYS A 58 -4.08 -6.94 10.51
C LYS A 58 -3.73 -6.95 9.03
N GLY A 59 -3.25 -8.09 8.57
CA GLY A 59 -3.19 -8.41 7.15
C GLY A 59 -4.57 -8.72 6.59
N GLU A 60 -4.78 -8.38 5.33
CA GLU A 60 -5.84 -8.96 4.52
C GLU A 60 -5.54 -10.44 4.33
N ASP A 61 -6.56 -11.25 4.58
CA ASP A 61 -6.50 -12.71 4.45
C ASP A 61 -7.08 -13.13 3.11
N TYR A 62 -6.37 -14.00 2.40
CA TYR A 62 -6.87 -14.70 1.23
C TYR A 62 -6.79 -16.19 1.45
N VAL A 63 -7.95 -16.84 1.37
CA VAL A 63 -8.07 -18.30 1.47
C VAL A 63 -8.10 -18.88 0.06
N ASP A 64 -7.16 -19.77 -0.21
CA ASP A 64 -6.96 -20.39 -1.51
C ASP A 64 -7.65 -21.76 -1.53
N PHE A 65 -8.34 -22.00 -2.65
CA PHE A 65 -9.10 -23.21 -2.90
C PHE A 65 -8.56 -23.87 -4.17
N GLU A 66 -8.48 -25.19 -4.20
CA GLU A 66 -8.24 -25.91 -5.45
C GLU A 66 -9.46 -25.85 -6.38
N SER A 67 -9.30 -26.29 -7.64
CA SER A 67 -10.40 -26.41 -8.60
C SER A 67 -11.56 -27.31 -8.13
N SER A 68 -11.28 -28.21 -7.19
CA SER A 68 -12.28 -29.06 -6.52
C SER A 68 -13.14 -28.32 -5.49
N GLY A 69 -12.83 -27.05 -5.19
CA GLY A 69 -13.44 -26.29 -4.08
C GLY A 69 -12.85 -26.61 -2.71
N LYS A 70 -11.80 -27.44 -2.64
CA LYS A 70 -11.12 -27.79 -1.40
C LYS A 70 -10.20 -26.67 -0.93
N CYS A 71 -10.31 -26.27 0.34
CA CYS A 71 -9.41 -25.32 0.98
C CYS A 71 -8.00 -25.91 1.11
N VAL A 72 -6.97 -25.16 0.71
CA VAL A 72 -5.59 -25.68 0.71
C VAL A 72 -4.60 -24.84 1.50
N LYS A 73 -4.73 -23.52 1.46
CA LYS A 73 -3.79 -22.60 2.11
C LYS A 73 -4.44 -21.25 2.33
N ARG A 74 -3.85 -20.47 3.24
CA ARG A 74 -4.15 -19.06 3.48
C ARG A 74 -2.91 -18.24 3.21
N ALA A 75 -3.06 -17.13 2.50
CA ALA A 75 -2.04 -16.11 2.38
C ALA A 75 -2.48 -14.85 3.14
N TYR A 76 -1.56 -14.18 3.82
CA TYR A 76 -1.83 -12.90 4.46
C TYR A 76 -0.63 -11.95 4.38
N CYS A 77 -0.91 -10.65 4.40
CA CYS A 77 0.11 -9.61 4.35
C CYS A 77 0.58 -9.21 5.75
N THR A 78 1.88 -9.14 5.98
CA THR A 78 2.45 -8.72 7.28
C THR A 78 2.73 -7.22 7.33
N GLU A 79 3.06 -6.70 8.51
CA GLU A 79 3.39 -5.29 8.71
C GLU A 79 4.62 -4.82 7.91
N ASN A 80 5.51 -5.75 7.56
CA ASN A 80 6.69 -5.50 6.74
C ASN A 80 6.41 -5.65 5.24
N TYR A 81 5.14 -5.80 4.84
CA TYR A 81 4.72 -6.06 3.45
C TYR A 81 5.29 -7.36 2.88
N GLU A 82 5.51 -8.37 3.74
CA GLU A 82 5.84 -9.73 3.33
C GLU A 82 4.57 -10.59 3.29
N THR A 83 4.41 -11.37 2.22
CA THR A 83 3.39 -12.42 2.13
C THR A 83 3.80 -13.60 3.01
N LYS A 84 2.95 -14.00 3.95
CA LYS A 84 3.07 -15.29 4.65
C LYS A 84 2.00 -16.23 4.14
N VAL A 85 2.34 -17.52 4.08
CA VAL A 85 1.45 -18.59 3.62
C VAL A 85 1.39 -19.67 4.69
N GLU A 86 0.17 -20.07 5.05
CA GLU A 86 -0.14 -21.15 5.98
C GLU A 86 -0.85 -22.26 5.21
N ASN A 87 -0.40 -23.51 5.31
CA ASN A 87 -1.00 -24.62 4.57
C ASN A 87 -2.01 -25.36 5.46
N CYS A 88 -3.07 -25.90 4.86
CA CYS A 88 -3.99 -26.77 5.59
C CYS A 88 -3.31 -28.03 6.16
N SER A 89 -2.15 -28.44 5.64
CA SER A 89 -1.34 -29.52 6.23
C SER A 89 -0.82 -29.19 7.63
N ASP A 90 -0.69 -27.91 7.95
CA ASP A 90 -0.12 -27.43 9.21
C ASP A 90 -1.15 -27.46 10.35
N TYR A 91 -2.42 -27.75 10.02
CA TYR A 91 -3.54 -27.78 10.96
C TYR A 91 -4.20 -29.15 10.99
N ASN A 92 -4.54 -29.61 12.20
CA ASN A 92 -5.27 -30.85 12.39
C ASN A 92 -6.73 -30.59 12.75
N VAL A 93 -7.48 -30.11 11.76
CA VAL A 93 -8.92 -29.81 11.90
C VAL A 93 -9.74 -31.04 11.53
N HIS A 94 -10.59 -31.47 12.45
CA HIS A 94 -11.51 -32.59 12.31
C HIS A 94 -12.93 -32.16 12.71
N CYS A 95 -13.92 -32.95 12.31
CA CYS A 95 -15.33 -32.68 12.63
C CYS A 95 -15.57 -32.48 14.15
N GLU A 96 -14.84 -33.20 15.00
CA GLU A 96 -15.01 -33.14 16.46
C GLU A 96 -14.43 -31.88 17.10
N ASN A 97 -13.47 -31.23 16.45
CA ASN A 97 -12.79 -30.03 16.97
C ASN A 97 -13.05 -28.76 16.16
N LEU A 98 -13.90 -28.83 15.12
CA LEU A 98 -14.23 -27.71 14.24
C LEU A 98 -14.75 -26.50 15.01
N SER A 99 -15.51 -26.72 16.08
CA SER A 99 -16.07 -25.66 16.95
C SER A 99 -15.00 -24.82 17.66
N HIS A 100 -13.75 -25.29 17.74
CA HIS A 100 -12.64 -24.54 18.34
C HIS A 100 -12.05 -23.49 17.40
N TYR A 101 -12.36 -23.55 16.10
CA TYR A 101 -11.82 -22.64 15.11
C TYR A 101 -12.86 -21.59 14.72
N HIS A 102 -12.48 -20.32 14.79
CA HIS A 102 -13.32 -19.20 14.39
C HIS A 102 -12.82 -18.60 13.07
N GLY A 103 -13.76 -18.24 12.19
CA GLY A 103 -13.44 -17.70 10.87
C GLY A 103 -13.34 -18.78 9.79
N VAL A 104 -12.86 -18.40 8.60
CA VAL A 104 -12.81 -19.30 7.43
C VAL A 104 -11.62 -20.26 7.52
N PHE A 105 -10.43 -19.77 7.90
CA PHE A 105 -9.20 -20.57 8.02
C PHE A 105 -8.72 -20.56 9.47
N PRO A 106 -8.28 -21.69 10.04
CA PRO A 106 -8.09 -23.00 9.41
C PRO A 106 -9.36 -23.87 9.38
N ALA A 107 -10.53 -23.37 9.78
CA ALA A 107 -11.76 -24.17 9.82
C ALA A 107 -12.11 -24.87 8.48
N CYS A 108 -11.85 -24.23 7.34
CA CYS A 108 -12.01 -24.81 6.00
C CYS A 108 -11.10 -26.01 5.71
N CYS A 109 -10.05 -26.24 6.51
CA CYS A 109 -9.11 -27.35 6.38
C CYS A 109 -9.61 -28.66 7.01
N THR A 110 -10.87 -28.69 7.43
CA THR A 110 -11.48 -29.84 8.12
C THR A 110 -11.37 -31.12 7.31
N LYS A 111 -10.91 -32.19 7.95
CA LYS A 111 -10.90 -33.56 7.42
C LYS A 111 -12.01 -34.34 8.12
N CYS A 112 -13.15 -34.40 7.43
CA CYS A 112 -14.17 -35.43 7.61
C CYS A 112 -14.19 -36.22 6.29
#